data_AF-A0A2G8SLZ8-F1
#
_entry.id   AF-A0A2G8SLZ8-F1
#
_cell.length_a   1.000
_cell.length_b   1.000
_cell.length_c   1.000
_cell.angle_alpha   90.00
_cell.angle_beta   90.00
_cell.angle_gamma   90.00
#
_symmetry.space_group_name_H-M   'P 1'
#
loop_
_entity.id
_entity.type
_entity.pdbx_description
1 polymer ?
#
loop_
_entity_poly.entity_id
_entity_poly.type
_entity_poly.pdbx_seq_one_letter_code
_entity_poly.pdbx_strand_id
1 'polypeptide(L)'
;MSHAQRPPAVPPPDRRSALLNLWRMVDSMADDFFVPTPENGAERPLAWKFQNVTQSLKMQTTSAHSTPLRIIYRISLGKATPDVRYMVVYVLDPKDRSDIQANKDAFKRGLIELVNDPQSSMTEAEAQ
;
A
#
# COMPACT_ATOMS: atom_id res chain seq x y z
N MET A 1 38.64 2.35 29.74
CA MET A 1 37.42 3.03 29.26
C MET A 1 37.11 2.48 27.88
N SER A 2 36.09 1.62 27.75
CA SER A 2 35.75 0.99 26.47
C SER A 2 34.69 1.83 25.76
N HIS A 3 35.07 2.51 24.68
CA HIS A 3 34.10 3.12 23.78
C HIS A 3 33.45 1.99 22.98
N ALA A 4 32.22 1.63 23.35
CA ALA A 4 31.39 0.78 22.49
C ALA A 4 31.19 1.51 21.15
N GLN A 5 31.80 0.98 20.08
CA GLN A 5 31.49 1.41 18.73
C GLN A 5 30.00 1.15 18.49
N ARG A 6 29.22 2.23 18.49
CA ARG A 6 27.82 2.17 18.06
C ARG A 6 27.85 1.74 16.59
N PRO A 7 27.14 0.67 16.20
CA PRO A 7 27.08 0.30 14.79
C PRO A 7 26.58 1.52 13.99
N PRO A 8 27.11 1.74 12.77
CA PRO A 8 26.64 2.83 11.94
C PRO A 8 25.12 2.75 11.82
N ALA A 9 24.44 3.86 12.10
CA ALA A 9 22.99 3.92 11.94
C ALA A 9 22.68 3.56 10.49
N VAL A 10 21.94 2.46 10.29
CA VAL A 10 21.47 2.06 8.96
C VAL A 10 20.67 3.25 8.43
N PRO A 11 21.02 3.79 7.24
CA PRO A 11 20.27 4.90 6.65
C PRO A 11 18.78 4.54 6.63
N PRO A 12 17.88 5.47 6.98
CA PRO A 12 16.46 5.18 6.93
C PRO A 12 16.09 4.75 5.50
N PRO A 13 15.23 3.73 5.35
CA PRO A 13 14.84 3.23 4.04
C PRO A 13 14.26 4.36 3.19
N ASP A 14 14.73 4.47 1.94
CA ASP A 14 14.23 5.49 1.02
C ASP A 14 12.83 5.10 0.50
N ARG A 15 11.93 6.10 0.45
CA ARG A 15 10.52 5.92 0.05
C ARG A 15 10.39 5.19 -1.29
N ARG A 16 11.21 5.57 -2.27
CA ARG A 16 11.17 5.01 -3.62
C ARG A 16 11.48 3.52 -3.63
N SER A 17 12.56 3.10 -2.98
CA SER A 17 12.93 1.69 -2.88
C SER A 17 11.93 0.88 -2.09
N ALA A 18 11.34 1.44 -1.03
CA ALA A 18 10.30 0.77 -0.25
C ALA A 18 9.03 0.52 -1.08
N LEU A 19 8.59 1.51 -1.87
CA LEU A 19 7.45 1.37 -2.78
C LEU A 19 7.74 0.41 -3.95
N LEU A 20 8.94 0.44 -4.52
CA LEU A 20 9.36 -0.51 -5.55
C LEU A 20 9.49 -1.94 -5.00
N ASN A 21 9.91 -2.09 -3.74
CA ASN A 21 9.90 -3.38 -3.07
C ASN A 21 8.47 -3.90 -2.89
N LEU A 22 7.55 -3.04 -2.41
CA LEU A 22 6.13 -3.38 -2.30
C LEU A 22 5.55 -3.78 -3.66
N TRP A 23 5.85 -3.04 -4.73
CA TRP A 23 5.43 -3.33 -6.11
C TRP A 23 5.86 -4.74 -6.56
N ARG A 24 7.09 -5.15 -6.24
CA ARG A 24 7.60 -6.50 -6.56
C ARG A 24 6.91 -7.61 -5.77
N MET A 25 6.42 -7.30 -4.56
CA MET A 25 5.77 -8.28 -3.69
C MET A 25 4.30 -8.53 -4.03
N VAL A 26 3.64 -7.65 -4.80
CA VAL A 26 2.21 -7.75 -5.09
C VAL A 26 1.80 -9.11 -5.64
N ASP A 27 2.61 -9.67 -6.54
CA ASP A 27 2.27 -10.94 -7.19
C ASP A 27 2.34 -12.13 -6.21
N SER A 28 3.13 -12.01 -5.13
CA SER A 28 3.24 -13.03 -4.07
C SER A 28 2.35 -12.76 -2.85
N MET A 29 1.66 -11.62 -2.81
CA MET A 29 0.65 -11.35 -1.79
C MET A 29 -0.59 -12.21 -1.99
N ALA A 30 -1.24 -12.53 -0.88
CA ALA A 30 -2.45 -13.33 -0.88
C ALA A 30 -3.56 -12.62 -1.68
N ASP A 31 -4.22 -13.39 -2.54
CA ASP A 31 -5.23 -12.90 -3.48
C ASP A 31 -6.41 -12.24 -2.75
N ASP A 32 -6.76 -12.78 -1.58
CA ASP A 32 -7.82 -12.28 -0.71
C ASP A 32 -7.62 -10.82 -0.31
N PHE A 33 -6.38 -10.36 -0.16
CA PHE A 33 -6.08 -8.97 0.19
C PHE A 33 -6.62 -7.97 -0.85
N PHE A 34 -6.65 -8.33 -2.13
CA PHE A 34 -7.14 -7.47 -3.22
C PHE A 34 -8.62 -7.64 -3.53
N VAL A 35 -9.33 -8.43 -2.71
CA VAL A 35 -10.77 -8.58 -2.77
C VAL A 35 -11.41 -7.49 -1.88
N PRO A 36 -12.28 -6.63 -2.44
CA PRO A 36 -13.02 -5.64 -1.67
C PRO A 36 -13.76 -6.26 -0.48
N THR A 37 -13.83 -5.54 0.64
CA THR A 37 -14.67 -5.97 1.76
C THR A 37 -16.13 -5.64 1.47
N PRO A 38 -17.08 -6.56 1.77
CA PRO A 38 -18.50 -6.28 1.61
C PRO A 38 -18.99 -5.20 2.58
N GLU A 39 -18.30 -5.04 3.71
CA GLU A 39 -18.55 -3.99 4.69
C GLU A 39 -17.77 -2.72 4.31
N ASN A 40 -18.52 -1.64 4.08
CA ASN A 40 -17.95 -0.31 3.87
C ASN A 40 -17.15 0.12 5.10
N GLY A 41 -15.92 0.57 4.87
CA GLY A 41 -15.06 1.11 5.90
C GLY A 41 -14.25 0.07 6.67
N ALA A 42 -14.45 -1.24 6.45
CA ALA A 42 -13.63 -2.27 7.07
C ALA A 42 -12.18 -2.17 6.59
N GLU A 43 -11.24 -2.07 7.54
CA GLU A 43 -9.80 -2.01 7.23
C GLU A 43 -9.19 -3.42 7.25
N ARG A 44 -8.51 -3.81 6.18
CA ARG A 44 -7.67 -5.02 6.14
C ARG A 44 -6.20 -4.60 6.20
N PRO A 45 -5.48 -4.86 7.32
CA PRO A 45 -4.06 -4.58 7.41
C PRO A 45 -3.23 -5.69 6.75
N LEU A 46 -2.11 -5.31 6.14
CA LEU A 46 -1.07 -6.18 5.64
C LEU A 46 0.29 -5.60 6.05
N ALA A 47 1.09 -6.38 6.74
CA ALA A 47 2.45 -6.00 7.09
C ALA A 47 3.45 -6.60 6.08
N TRP A 48 4.48 -5.83 5.72
CA TRP A 48 5.62 -6.35 4.97
C TRP A 48 6.94 -5.83 5.54
N LYS A 49 8.06 -6.47 5.19
CA LYS A 49 9.39 -6.10 5.70
C LYS A 49 10.24 -5.48 4.60
N PHE A 50 10.91 -4.37 4.92
CA PHE A 50 11.92 -3.75 4.07
C PHE A 50 13.09 -3.24 4.92
N GLN A 51 14.31 -3.72 4.64
CA GLN A 51 15.55 -3.31 5.34
C GLN A 51 15.42 -3.28 6.88
N ASN A 52 14.89 -4.37 7.47
CA ASN A 52 14.61 -4.54 8.90
C ASN A 52 13.53 -3.63 9.50
N VAL A 53 12.84 -2.82 8.69
CA VAL A 53 11.67 -2.05 9.10
C VAL A 53 10.41 -2.81 8.71
N THR A 54 9.46 -2.93 9.65
CA THR A 54 8.12 -3.44 9.36
C THR A 54 7.27 -2.28 8.86
N GLN A 55 6.79 -2.44 7.63
CA GLN A 55 5.91 -1.52 6.93
C GLN A 55 4.46 -2.03 7.00
N SER A 56 3.50 -1.12 6.88
CA SER A 56 2.08 -1.48 6.95
C SER A 56 1.28 -0.89 5.80
N LEU A 57 0.46 -1.73 5.20
CA LEU A 57 -0.50 -1.40 4.16
C LEU A 57 -1.87 -1.65 4.76
N LYS A 58 -2.82 -0.74 4.57
CA LYS A 58 -4.22 -0.98 4.93
C LYS A 58 -5.08 -0.80 3.69
N MET A 59 -5.94 -1.75 3.42
CA MET A 59 -6.99 -1.65 2.41
C MET A 59 -8.30 -1.27 3.09
N GLN A 60 -9.05 -0.33 2.52
CA GLN A 60 -10.39 0.03 2.97
C GLN A 60 -11.31 0.18 1.76
N THR A 61 -12.42 -0.55 1.72
CA THR A 61 -13.46 -0.38 0.70
C THR A 61 -14.38 0.77 1.11
N THR A 62 -14.55 1.79 0.26
CA THR A 62 -15.37 2.97 0.59
C THR A 62 -16.69 3.05 -0.17
N SER A 63 -16.92 2.18 -1.15
CA SER A 63 -18.17 2.15 -1.90
C SER A 63 -18.58 0.73 -2.35
N ALA A 64 -18.86 -0.15 -1.39
CA ALA A 64 -19.29 -1.55 -1.57
C ALA A 64 -20.54 -1.74 -2.44
N HIS A 65 -21.26 -0.66 -2.79
CA HIS A 65 -22.48 -0.69 -3.60
C HIS A 65 -22.38 0.14 -4.90
N SER A 66 -21.19 0.62 -5.27
CA SER A 66 -20.95 1.29 -6.55
C SER A 66 -20.16 0.40 -7.51
N THR A 67 -20.43 0.48 -8.81
CA THR A 67 -19.58 -0.16 -9.83
C THR A 67 -18.97 0.92 -10.72
N PRO A 68 -17.63 1.03 -10.81
CA PRO A 68 -16.61 0.23 -10.11
C PRO A 68 -16.55 0.49 -8.60
N LEU A 69 -16.02 -0.48 -7.86
CA LEU A 69 -15.81 -0.38 -6.41
C LEU A 69 -14.59 0.53 -6.15
N ARG A 70 -14.67 1.34 -5.10
CA ARG A 70 -13.57 2.21 -4.67
C ARG A 70 -12.85 1.61 -3.47
N ILE A 71 -11.53 1.47 -3.59
CA ILE A 71 -10.66 1.09 -2.48
C ILE A 71 -9.67 2.22 -2.19
N ILE A 72 -9.48 2.50 -0.90
CA ILE A 72 -8.40 3.33 -0.38
C ILE A 72 -7.33 2.42 0.20
N TYR A 73 -6.10 2.58 -0.27
CA TYR A 73 -4.91 1.99 0.32
C TYR A 73 -4.14 3.03 1.13
N ARG A 74 -3.83 2.73 2.39
CA ARG A 74 -3.00 3.55 3.27
C ARG A 74 -1.64 2.88 3.43
N ILE A 75 -0.57 3.56 3.03
CA ILE A 75 0.79 2.98 2.99
C ILE A 75 1.65 3.71 4.01
N SER A 76 1.98 3.02 5.11
CA SER A 76 2.91 3.54 6.12
C SER A 76 4.28 2.89 5.94
N LEU A 77 5.29 3.74 5.73
CA LEU A 77 6.69 3.35 5.55
C LEU A 77 7.53 3.46 6.85
N GLY A 78 6.84 3.58 7.99
CA GLY A 78 7.43 3.65 9.32
C GLY A 78 7.71 5.09 9.79
N LYS A 79 8.07 5.23 11.07
CA LYS A 79 8.21 6.54 11.76
C LYS A 79 9.21 7.51 11.13
N ALA A 80 10.11 7.04 10.26
CA ALA A 80 11.17 7.83 9.65
C ALA A 80 10.80 8.40 8.27
N THR A 81 9.64 8.04 7.73
CA THR A 81 9.18 8.48 6.41
C THR A 81 7.75 9.01 6.56
N PRO A 82 7.45 10.26 6.18
CA PRO A 82 6.08 10.78 6.30
C PRO A 82 5.12 9.87 5.51
N ASP A 83 4.00 9.51 6.13
CA ASP A 83 3.00 8.59 5.59
C ASP A 83 2.69 8.94 4.13
N VAL A 84 2.73 7.92 3.26
CA VAL A 84 2.12 8.05 1.95
C VAL A 84 0.62 8.04 2.21
N ARG A 85 0.05 9.25 2.24
CA ARG A 85 -1.23 9.53 2.91
C ARG A 85 -2.32 8.58 2.45
N TYR A 86 -2.65 8.55 1.16
CA TYR A 86 -3.67 7.64 0.62
C TYR A 86 -3.42 7.37 -0.86
N MET A 87 -3.70 6.14 -1.31
CA MET A 87 -3.75 5.75 -2.71
C MET A 87 -5.15 5.23 -3.01
N VAL A 88 -5.89 5.93 -3.86
CA VAL A 88 -7.23 5.51 -4.30
C VAL A 88 -7.10 4.65 -5.54
N VAL A 89 -7.69 3.47 -5.52
CA VAL A 89 -7.69 2.55 -6.65
C VAL A 89 -9.13 2.11 -6.91
N TYR A 90 -9.54 2.20 -8.16
CA TYR A 90 -10.80 1.63 -8.62
C TYR A 90 -10.57 0.17 -8.98
N VAL A 91 -11.42 -0.69 -8.45
CA VAL A 91 -11.28 -2.14 -8.57
C VAL A 91 -12.59 -2.79 -9.00
N LEU A 92 -12.47 -3.99 -9.53
CA LEU A 92 -13.59 -4.85 -9.87
C LEU A 92 -14.06 -5.59 -8.61
N ASP A 93 -15.35 -5.91 -8.57
CA ASP A 93 -15.89 -6.95 -7.70
C ASP A 93 -15.54 -8.32 -8.31
N PRO A 94 -14.56 -9.06 -7.76
CA PRO A 94 -13.97 -10.17 -8.48
C PRO A 94 -14.90 -11.38 -8.55
N LYS A 95 -15.23 -11.79 -9.77
CA LYS A 95 -15.99 -13.03 -10.04
C LYS A 95 -15.08 -14.22 -10.28
N ASP A 96 -13.88 -13.95 -10.76
CA ASP A 96 -12.86 -14.96 -11.03
C ASP A 96 -11.44 -14.42 -10.75
N ARG A 97 -10.45 -15.28 -11.01
CA ARG A 97 -9.04 -14.98 -10.76
C ARG A 97 -8.48 -13.88 -11.66
N SER A 98 -9.06 -13.68 -12.85
CA SER A 98 -8.63 -12.64 -13.78
C SER A 98 -8.99 -11.25 -13.27
N ASP A 99 -10.14 -11.11 -12.60
CA ASP A 99 -10.53 -9.86 -11.93
C ASP A 99 -9.58 -9.53 -10.76
N ILE A 100 -9.16 -10.54 -9.99
CA ILE A 100 -8.19 -10.35 -8.90
C ILE A 100 -6.85 -9.86 -9.46
N GLN A 101 -6.40 -10.43 -10.59
CA GLN A 101 -5.17 -9.97 -11.25
C GLN A 101 -5.31 -8.52 -11.74
N ALA A 102 -6.47 -8.14 -12.29
CA ALA A 102 -6.74 -6.75 -12.68
C ALA A 102 -6.66 -5.79 -11.48
N ASN A 103 -7.19 -6.19 -10.32
CA ASN A 103 -7.10 -5.41 -9.08
C ASN A 103 -5.65 -5.26 -8.59
N LYS A 104 -4.85 -6.34 -8.67
CA LYS A 104 -3.40 -6.30 -8.41
C LYS A 104 -2.67 -5.36 -9.34
N ASP A 105 -2.99 -5.39 -10.64
CA ASP A 105 -2.37 -4.53 -11.64
C ASP A 105 -2.74 -3.05 -11.42
N ALA A 106 -3.98 -2.76 -11.03
CA ALA A 106 -4.42 -1.41 -10.67
C ALA A 106 -3.66 -0.88 -9.44
N PHE A 107 -3.49 -1.72 -8.42
CA PHE A 107 -2.66 -1.39 -7.26
C PHE A 107 -1.19 -1.13 -7.64
N LYS A 108 -0.60 -1.99 -8.49
CA LYS A 108 0.78 -1.81 -9.01
C LYS A 108 0.95 -0.51 -9.78
N ARG A 109 -0.04 -0.09 -10.57
CA ARG A 109 -0.01 1.21 -11.29
C ARG A 109 0.03 2.38 -10.32
N GLY A 110 -0.84 2.38 -9.31
CA GLY A 110 -0.84 3.43 -8.28
C GLY A 110 0.48 3.52 -7.50
N LEU A 111 1.14 2.37 -7.24
CA LEU A 111 2.48 2.38 -6.62
C LEU A 111 3.53 3.04 -7.51
N ILE A 112 3.48 2.82 -8.82
CA ILE A 112 4.40 3.46 -9.78
C ILE A 112 4.14 4.95 -9.88
N GLU A 113 2.87 5.37 -9.85
CA GLU A 113 2.51 6.79 -9.79
C GLU A 113 3.10 7.45 -8.54
N LEU A 114 2.94 6.84 -7.36
CA LEU A 114 3.53 7.33 -6.11
C LEU A 114 5.07 7.34 -6.09
N VAL A 115 5.70 6.48 -6.87
CA VAL A 115 7.16 6.40 -7.06
C VAL A 115 7.68 7.54 -7.94
N ASN A 116 6.90 7.94 -8.96
CA ASN A 116 7.28 8.96 -9.93
C ASN A 116 6.84 10.37 -9.49
N ASP A 117 5.69 10.46 -8.84
CA ASP A 117 5.14 11.69 -8.28
C ASP A 117 4.77 11.47 -6.81
N PRO A 118 5.67 11.84 -5.88
CA PRO A 118 5.42 11.70 -4.47
C PRO A 118 4.24 12.52 -3.93
N GLN A 119 3.77 13.51 -4.70
CA GLN A 119 2.65 14.41 -4.38
C GLN A 119 1.33 13.94 -5.00
N SER A 120 1.33 12.95 -5.91
CA SER A 120 0.12 12.30 -6.46
C SER A 120 -0.72 11.54 -5.42
N SER A 121 -0.34 11.60 -4.13
CA SER A 121 -1.20 11.12 -3.06
C SER A 121 -2.45 11.99 -2.95
N MET A 122 -3.63 11.37 -3.07
CA MET A 122 -4.90 12.02 -2.73
C MET A 122 -5.03 12.18 -1.21
N THR A 123 -5.68 13.26 -0.77
CA THR A 123 -6.06 13.46 0.62
C THR A 123 -7.31 12.65 0.96
N GLU A 124 -7.51 12.29 2.23
CA GLU A 124 -8.71 11.56 2.68
C GLU A 124 -10.01 12.31 2.34
N ALA A 125 -9.97 13.65 2.27
CA ALA A 125 -11.09 14.48 1.86
C ALA A 125 -11.45 14.37 0.37
N GLU A 126 -10.47 14.07 -0.48
CA GLU A 126 -10.70 13.71 -1.89
C GLU A 126 -11.11 12.24 -2.02
N ALA A 127 -10.86 11.44 -0.97
CA ALA A 127 -11.12 10.01 -0.88
C ALA A 127 -12.50 9.63 -0.30
N GLN A 128 -13.21 10.59 0.29
CA GLN A 128 -14.59 10.49 0.81
C GLN A 128 -15.60 11.09 -0.18
#